data_AF-A0A838J6E2-F1
#
_entry.id   AF-A0A838J6E2-F1
#
_cell.length_a   1.000
_cell.length_b   1.000
_cell.length_c   1.000
_cell.angle_alpha   90.00
_cell.angle_beta   90.00
_cell.angle_gamma   90.00
#
_symmetry.space_group_name_H-M   'P 1'
#
loop_
_entity.id
_entity.type
_entity.pdbx_description
1 polymer ?
#
loop_
_entity_poly.entity_id
_entity_poly.type
_entity_poly.pdbx_seq_one_letter_code
_entity_poly.pdbx_strand_id
1 'polypeptide(L)'
;FPDYDNVETFVERLVREDVLVSDPIVKAVLAGHPQEVSLRTVRRRFLLATGLTYKAIEQIERAKQAVALLEQGVSLLDAAYQAGYADQSHMTRSLKHFIGYTPAHLAQRRS
;
A
#
# COMPACT_ATOMS: atom_id res chain seq x y z
N PHE A 1 -11.01 21.53 5.91
CA PHE A 1 -10.85 20.36 5.02
C PHE A 1 -9.53 19.69 5.37
N PRO A 2 -9.44 18.36 5.33
CA PRO A 2 -8.23 17.65 5.74
C PRO A 2 -7.03 17.99 4.83
N ASP A 3 -5.84 18.00 5.40
CA ASP A 3 -4.53 18.05 4.75
C ASP A 3 -3.73 16.79 5.08
N TYR A 4 -2.50 16.66 4.56
CA TYR A 4 -1.69 15.45 4.76
C TYR A 4 -1.32 15.20 6.23
N ASP A 5 -1.21 16.25 7.05
CA ASP A 5 -0.75 16.13 8.44
C ASP A 5 -1.89 15.73 9.38
N ASN A 6 -3.14 16.06 9.03
CA ASN A 6 -4.32 15.76 9.85
C ASN A 6 -5.27 14.72 9.25
N VAL A 7 -4.91 14.10 8.12
CA VAL A 7 -5.76 13.12 7.43
C VAL A 7 -6.15 11.96 8.35
N GLU A 8 -5.21 11.46 9.17
CA GLU A 8 -5.44 10.32 10.06
C GLU A 8 -6.52 10.64 11.11
N THR A 9 -6.38 11.77 11.80
CA THR A 9 -7.36 12.22 12.80
C THR A 9 -8.72 12.52 12.18
N PHE A 10 -8.75 13.01 10.94
CA PHE A 10 -10.00 13.21 10.22
C PHE A 10 -10.69 11.88 9.90
N VAL A 11 -9.95 10.86 9.44
CA VAL A 11 -10.48 9.51 9.20
C VAL A 11 -11.01 8.89 10.49
N GLU A 12 -10.26 8.96 11.59
CA GLU A 12 -10.69 8.45 12.90
C GLU A 12 -12.00 9.08 13.36
N ARG A 13 -12.18 10.39 13.14
CA ARG A 13 -13.43 11.08 13.46
C ARG A 13 -14.60 10.54 12.63
N LEU A 14 -14.42 10.36 11.32
CA LEU A 14 -15.48 9.84 10.46
C LEU A 14 -15.88 8.39 10.80
N VAL A 15 -14.91 7.58 11.24
CA VAL A 15 -15.19 6.23 11.76
C VAL A 15 -15.98 6.31 13.06
N ARG A 16 -15.61 7.21 13.98
CA ARG A 16 -16.33 7.41 15.26
C ARG A 16 -17.77 7.90 15.05
N GLU A 17 -17.98 8.72 14.03
CA GLU A 17 -19.29 9.26 13.65
C GLU A 17 -20.13 8.28 12.80
N ASP A 18 -19.63 7.06 12.54
CA ASP A 18 -20.26 6.02 11.72
C ASP A 18 -20.56 6.47 10.26
N VAL A 19 -19.84 7.49 9.80
CA VAL A 19 -19.96 8.06 8.45
C VAL A 19 -19.13 7.24 7.44
N LEU A 20 -18.04 6.61 7.92
CA LEU A 20 -17.12 5.84 7.09
C LEU A 20 -17.40 4.33 7.22
N VAL A 21 -18.07 3.76 6.22
CA VAL A 21 -18.38 2.33 6.17
C VAL A 21 -17.22 1.55 5.55
N SER A 22 -16.77 0.48 6.21
CA SER A 22 -15.77 -0.44 5.68
C SER A 22 -16.44 -1.61 4.95
N ASP A 23 -16.04 -1.88 3.70
CA ASP A 23 -16.49 -3.09 3.00
C ASP A 23 -15.82 -4.33 3.64
N PRO A 24 -16.59 -5.30 4.16
CA PRO A 24 -16.04 -6.42 4.93
C PRO A 24 -15.16 -7.34 4.09
N ILE A 25 -15.42 -7.45 2.77
CA ILE A 25 -14.59 -8.25 1.86
C ILE A 25 -13.25 -7.55 1.67
N VAL A 26 -13.27 -6.24 1.43
CA VAL A 26 -12.03 -5.45 1.29
C VAL A 26 -11.18 -5.55 2.56
N LYS A 27 -11.80 -5.37 3.73
CA LYS A 27 -11.13 -5.50 5.03
C LYS A 27 -10.50 -6.88 5.22
N ALA A 28 -11.24 -7.95 4.92
CA ALA A 28 -10.76 -9.31 5.12
C ALA A 28 -9.63 -9.68 4.14
N VAL A 29 -9.70 -9.24 2.88
CA VAL A 29 -8.62 -9.46 1.91
C VAL A 29 -7.35 -8.71 2.31
N LEU A 30 -7.45 -7.47 2.79
CA LEU A 30 -6.30 -6.71 3.30
C LEU A 30 -5.69 -7.35 4.56
N ALA A 31 -6.49 -8.03 5.38
CA ALA A 31 -6.02 -8.80 6.53
C ALA A 31 -5.41 -10.17 6.15
N GLY A 32 -5.35 -10.51 4.85
CA GLY A 32 -4.82 -11.78 4.37
C GLY A 32 -5.74 -12.98 4.63
N HIS A 33 -7.01 -12.74 4.94
CA HIS A 33 -7.96 -13.82 5.19
C HIS A 33 -8.46 -14.45 3.88
N PRO A 34 -8.49 -15.79 3.77
CA PRO A 34 -9.03 -16.46 2.61
C PRO A 34 -10.51 -16.12 2.43
N GLN A 35 -10.93 -15.91 1.19
CA GLN A 35 -12.31 -15.57 0.85
C GLN A 35 -12.89 -16.60 -0.09
N GLU A 36 -14.13 -16.99 0.14
CA GLU A 36 -14.90 -17.87 -0.75
C GLU A 36 -15.46 -17.14 -1.99
N VAL A 37 -15.13 -15.85 -2.16
CA VAL A 37 -15.64 -15.03 -3.28
C VAL A 37 -14.66 -15.02 -4.45
N SER A 38 -15.22 -14.92 -5.67
CA SER A 38 -14.41 -14.86 -6.89
C SER A 38 -13.49 -13.63 -6.93
N LEU A 39 -12.35 -13.75 -7.61
CA LEU A 39 -11.42 -12.64 -7.86
C LEU A 39 -12.09 -11.45 -8.57
N ARG A 40 -13.11 -11.69 -9.40
CA ARG A 40 -13.91 -10.63 -10.03
C ARG A 40 -14.68 -9.83 -8.98
N THR A 41 -15.29 -10.51 -8.02
CA THR A 41 -16.00 -9.86 -6.90
C THR A 41 -15.03 -9.02 -6.07
N VAL A 42 -13.87 -9.57 -5.72
CA VAL A 42 -12.81 -8.83 -5.00
C VAL A 42 -12.44 -7.55 -5.74
N ARG A 43 -12.04 -7.65 -7.02
CA ARG A 43 -11.65 -6.48 -7.83
C ARG A 43 -12.73 -5.39 -7.87
N ARG A 44 -14.00 -5.77 -8.03
CA ARG A 44 -15.13 -4.83 -8.05
C ARG A 44 -15.32 -4.16 -6.68
N ARG A 45 -15.27 -4.93 -5.60
CA ARG A 45 -15.46 -4.43 -4.22
C ARG A 45 -14.38 -3.42 -3.84
N PHE A 46 -13.12 -3.72 -4.17
CA PHE A 46 -12.02 -2.79 -3.99
C PHE A 46 -12.24 -1.47 -4.75
N LEU A 47 -12.57 -1.55 -6.04
CA LEU A 47 -12.80 -0.34 -6.84
C LEU A 47 -13.95 0.52 -6.29
N LEU A 48 -15.05 -0.11 -5.85
CA LEU A 48 -16.19 0.62 -5.29
C LEU A 48 -15.89 1.23 -3.92
N ALA A 49 -15.13 0.53 -3.07
CA ALA A 49 -14.87 0.96 -1.70
C ALA A 49 -13.74 2.00 -1.60
N THR A 50 -12.72 1.92 -2.46
CA THR A 50 -11.51 2.76 -2.33
C THR A 50 -11.28 3.69 -3.52
N GLY A 51 -12.02 3.51 -4.62
CA GLY A 51 -11.73 4.17 -5.89
C GLY A 51 -10.47 3.63 -6.61
N LEU A 52 -9.76 2.67 -6.01
CA LEU A 52 -8.55 2.07 -6.56
C LEU A 52 -8.79 0.63 -6.98
N THR A 53 -8.13 0.21 -8.07
CA THR A 53 -8.17 -1.20 -8.46
C THR A 53 -7.42 -2.06 -7.45
N TYR A 54 -7.85 -3.32 -7.29
CA TYR A 54 -7.15 -4.30 -6.45
C TYR A 54 -5.65 -4.40 -6.78
N LYS A 55 -5.30 -4.35 -8.07
CA LYS A 55 -3.90 -4.37 -8.52
C LYS A 55 -3.13 -3.12 -8.08
N ALA A 56 -3.74 -1.94 -8.13
CA ALA A 56 -3.10 -0.71 -7.66
C ALA A 56 -2.78 -0.78 -6.16
N ILE A 57 -3.71 -1.32 -5.36
CA ILE A 57 -3.49 -1.52 -3.94
C ILE A 57 -2.39 -2.55 -3.68
N GLU A 58 -2.36 -3.66 -4.40
CA GLU A 58 -1.26 -4.63 -4.31
C GLU A 58 0.10 -3.98 -4.62
N GLN A 59 0.17 -3.09 -5.61
CA GLN A 59 1.41 -2.37 -5.94
C GLN A 59 1.80 -1.36 -4.85
N ILE A 60 0.84 -0.70 -4.21
CA ILE A 60 1.07 0.21 -3.08
C ILE A 60 1.63 -0.57 -1.89
N GLU A 61 1.00 -1.68 -1.51
CA GLU A 61 1.47 -2.50 -0.39
C GLU A 61 2.86 -3.07 -0.65
N ARG A 62 3.13 -3.49 -1.89
CA ARG A 62 4.47 -3.91 -2.33
C ARG A 62 5.51 -2.80 -2.18
N ALA A 63 5.17 -1.59 -2.58
CA ALA A 63 6.04 -0.43 -2.45
C ALA A 63 6.32 -0.11 -0.97
N LYS A 64 5.30 -0.15 -0.11
CA LYS A 64 5.46 0.02 1.35
C LYS A 64 6.38 -1.04 1.96
N GLN A 65 6.22 -2.31 1.57
CA GLN A 65 7.10 -3.39 2.03
C GLN A 65 8.55 -3.14 1.61
N ALA A 66 8.79 -2.73 0.37
CA ALA A 66 10.13 -2.40 -0.10
C ALA A 66 10.74 -1.23 0.69
N VAL A 67 9.97 -0.17 1.00
CA VAL A 67 10.44 0.92 1.87
C VAL A 67 10.86 0.39 3.23
N ALA A 68 10.02 -0.42 3.88
CA ALA A 68 10.32 -0.98 5.20
C ALA A 68 11.60 -1.84 5.21
N LEU A 69 11.82 -2.65 4.18
CA LEU A 69 13.04 -3.44 4.02
C LEU A 69 14.29 -2.56 3.86
N LEU A 70 14.19 -1.49 3.05
CA LEU A 70 15.30 -0.56 2.84
C LEU A 70 15.63 0.24 4.10
N GLU A 71 14.63 0.64 4.89
CA GLU A 71 14.84 1.32 6.17
C GLU A 71 15.56 0.40 7.19
N GLN A 72 15.23 -0.88 7.18
CA GLN A 72 15.93 -1.93 7.96
C GLN A 72 17.35 -2.21 7.44
N GLY A 73 17.74 -1.68 6.28
CA GLY A 73 19.08 -1.81 5.73
C GLY A 73 19.30 -3.02 4.83
N VAL A 74 18.23 -3.65 4.40
CA VAL A 74 18.29 -4.69 3.37
C VAL A 74 18.84 -4.08 2.07
N SER A 75 19.66 -4.84 1.35
CA SER A 75 20.23 -4.38 0.09
C SER A 75 19.14 -4.09 -0.96
N LEU A 76 19.40 -3.23 -1.94
CA LEU A 76 18.43 -2.89 -2.99
C LEU A 76 17.97 -4.12 -3.78
N LEU A 77 18.87 -5.07 -4.00
CA LEU A 77 18.59 -6.30 -4.74
C LEU A 77 17.71 -7.24 -3.90
N ASP A 78 18.08 -7.46 -2.64
CA ASP A 78 17.32 -8.33 -1.74
C ASP A 78 15.95 -7.74 -1.41
N ALA A 79 15.86 -6.42 -1.24
CA ALA A 79 14.59 -5.73 -1.01
C ALA A 79 13.65 -5.88 -2.22
N ALA A 80 14.18 -5.75 -3.45
CA ALA A 80 13.40 -5.97 -4.66
C ALA A 80 12.88 -7.42 -4.74
N TYR A 81 13.73 -8.40 -4.45
CA TYR A 81 13.35 -9.81 -4.47
C TYR A 81 12.31 -10.15 -3.39
N GLN A 82 12.54 -9.74 -2.14
CA GLN A 82 11.65 -10.02 -1.01
C GLN A 82 10.30 -9.31 -1.12
N ALA A 83 10.26 -8.11 -1.70
CA ALA A 83 9.00 -7.44 -2.03
C ALA A 83 8.38 -7.97 -3.33
N GLY A 84 8.95 -8.97 -4.00
CA GLY A 84 8.34 -9.59 -5.19
C GLY A 84 8.39 -8.72 -6.45
N TYR A 85 9.39 -7.85 -6.59
CA TYR A 85 9.71 -7.20 -7.85
C TYR A 85 10.57 -8.11 -8.73
N ALA A 86 10.39 -7.97 -10.05
CA ALA A 86 11.20 -8.69 -11.03
C ALA A 86 12.69 -8.32 -10.96
N ASP A 87 12.97 -7.04 -10.67
CA ASP A 87 14.32 -6.50 -10.56
C ASP A 87 14.31 -5.16 -9.78
N GLN A 88 15.49 -4.66 -9.45
CA GLN A 88 15.69 -3.39 -8.75
C GLN A 88 15.17 -2.17 -9.54
N SER A 89 15.26 -2.19 -10.87
CA SER A 89 14.80 -1.07 -11.71
C SER A 89 13.27 -0.97 -11.69
N HIS A 90 12.58 -2.12 -11.66
CA HIS A 90 11.14 -2.22 -11.49
C HIS A 90 10.71 -1.69 -10.11
N MET A 91 11.40 -2.10 -9.04
CA MET A 91 11.17 -1.55 -7.71
C MET A 91 11.34 -0.03 -7.69
N THR A 92 12.43 0.49 -8.28
CA THR A 92 12.72 1.93 -8.31
C THR A 92 11.62 2.73 -9.00
N ARG A 93 11.11 2.24 -10.13
CA ARG A 93 9.97 2.88 -10.82
C ARG A 93 8.71 2.87 -9.98
N SER A 94 8.45 1.77 -9.27
CA SER A 94 7.29 1.62 -8.37
C SER A 94 7.37 2.59 -7.19
N LEU A 95 8.52 2.68 -6.50
CA LEU A 95 8.71 3.62 -5.39
C LEU A 95 8.56 5.08 -5.84
N LYS A 96 9.13 5.44 -6.99
CA LYS A 96 8.97 6.79 -7.54
C LYS A 96 7.49 7.11 -7.82
N HIS A 97 6.72 6.14 -8.29
CA HIS A 97 5.31 6.34 -8.64
C HIS A 97 4.39 6.41 -7.42
N PHE A 98 4.57 5.53 -6.43
CA PHE A 98 3.64 5.40 -5.30
C PHE A 98 4.08 6.12 -4.02
N ILE A 99 5.39 6.29 -3.83
CA ILE A 99 5.98 6.85 -2.60
C ILE A 99 6.60 8.24 -2.87
N GLY A 100 6.89 8.56 -4.13
CA GLY A 100 7.49 9.83 -4.54
C GLY A 100 9.00 9.92 -4.32
N TYR A 101 9.60 8.93 -3.66
CA TYR A 101 11.04 8.87 -3.37
C TYR A 101 11.72 7.71 -4.11
N THR A 102 12.99 7.91 -4.46
CA THR A 102 13.85 6.83 -4.96
C THR A 102 14.47 6.06 -3.80
N PRO A 103 14.91 4.81 -4.00
CA PRO A 103 15.63 4.07 -2.97
C PRO A 103 16.85 4.82 -2.41
N ALA A 104 17.55 5.59 -3.26
CA ALA A 104 18.68 6.42 -2.85
C ALA A 104 18.28 7.53 -1.86
N HIS A 105 17.12 8.18 -2.06
CA HIS A 105 16.58 9.16 -1.09
C HIS A 105 16.18 8.49 0.23
N LEU A 106 15.60 7.29 0.17
CA LEU A 106 15.22 6.55 1.38
C LEU A 106 16.45 6.12 2.19
N ALA A 107 17.53 5.71 1.52
CA ALA A 107 18.80 5.37 2.16
C ALA A 107 19.43 6.57 2.90
N GLN A 108 19.24 7.80 2.42
CA GLN A 108 19.73 9.02 3.06
C GLN A 108 18.94 9.42 4.31
N ARG A 109 17.69 8.97 4.47
CA ARG A 109 16.87 9.22 5.67
C ARG A 109 17.23 8.33 6.85
N ARG A 110 18.19 7.41 6.68
CA ARG A 110 18.68 6.50 7.72
C ARG A 110 19.71 7.16 8.66
N SER A 111 20.06 8.43 8.45
CA SER A 111 21.02 9.21 9.25
C SER A 111 20.35 10.10 10.27
#